data_AF-A0A0E9M441-F1
#
_entry.id   AF-A0A0E9M441-F1
#
_cell.length_a   1.000
_cell.length_b   1.000
_cell.length_c   1.000
_cell.angle_alpha   90.00
_cell.angle_beta   90.00
_cell.angle_gamma   90.00
#
_symmetry.space_group_name_H-M   'P 1'
#
loop_
_entity.id
_entity.type
_entity.pdbx_description
1 polymer ?
#
loop_
_entity_poly.entity_id
_entity_poly.type
_entity_poly.pdbx_seq_one_letter_code
_entity_poly.pdbx_strand_id
1 'polypeptide(L)' 'MCGNAIIERVHKLAEASKLQKDIGIHTLRHSIATHLLQSGMTLEEVSQFLGHSSLESTQIYTHLANA' A
#
# COMPACT_ATOMS: atom_id res chain seq x y z
N MET A 1 -22.87 7.65 11.17
CA MET A 1 -21.82 6.80 11.76
C MET A 1 -21.67 5.50 10.97
N CYS A 2 -21.03 5.50 9.81
CA CYS A 2 -20.60 4.28 9.10
C CYS A 2 -19.41 4.67 8.23
N GLY A 3 -18.19 4.19 8.53
CA GLY A 3 -17.00 4.52 7.74
C GLY A 3 -15.74 3.72 8.07
N ASN A 4 -15.61 3.22 9.31
CA ASN A 4 -14.35 2.60 9.77
C ASN A 4 -14.37 1.06 9.85
N ALA A 5 -15.46 0.40 9.43
CA ALA A 5 -15.61 -1.06 9.58
C ALA A 5 -14.47 -1.86 8.92
N ILE A 6 -13.95 -1.39 7.79
CA ILE A 6 -12.81 -2.01 7.11
C ILE A 6 -11.51 -1.82 7.90
N ILE A 7 -11.27 -0.62 8.42
CA ILE A 7 -10.08 -0.31 9.21
C ILE A 7 -10.07 -1.16 10.49
N GLU A 8 -11.21 -1.23 11.19
CA GLU A 8 -11.37 -2.06 12.38
C GLU A 8 -11.15 -3.55 12.09
N ARG A 9 -11.62 -4.03 10.92
CA ARG A 9 -11.39 -5.42 10.50
C ARG A 9 -9.92 -5.68 10.22
N VAL A 10 -9.22 -4.75 9.56
CA VAL A 10 -7.78 -4.86 9.29
C VAL A 10 -6.98 -4.88 10.60
N HIS A 11 -7.31 -4.02 11.56
CA HIS A 11 -6.65 -4.01 12.87
C HIS A 11 -6.81 -5.35 13.60
N LYS A 12 -8.03 -5.90 13.64
CA LYS A 12 -8.29 -7.23 14.26
C LYS A 12 -7.49 -8.34 13.58
N LEU A 13 -7.33 -8.31 12.26
CA LEU A 13 -6.52 -9.29 11.53
C LEU A 13 -5.02 -9.11 11.81
N ALA A 14 -4.54 -7.87 11.93
CA ALA A 14 -3.16 -7.58 12.29
C ALA A 14 -2.81 -8.09 13.70
N GLU A 15 -3.70 -7.86 14.67
CA GLU A 15 -3.57 -8.40 16.04
C GLU A 15 -3.52 -9.93 16.04
N ALA A 16 -4.46 -10.58 15.35
CA ALA A 16 -4.50 -12.04 15.23
C ALA A 16 -3.24 -12.63 14.57
N SER A 17 -2.61 -11.86 13.67
CA SER A 17 -1.37 -12.23 12.98
C SER A 17 -0.10 -11.93 13.78
N LYS A 18 -0.22 -11.39 15.01
CA LYS A 18 0.89 -10.97 15.88
C LYS A 18 1.83 -9.94 15.24
N LEU A 19 1.31 -9.11 14.34
CA LEU A 19 2.09 -8.04 13.73
C LEU A 19 2.26 -6.90 14.75
N GLN A 20 3.51 -6.51 15.00
CA GLN A 20 3.84 -5.46 15.98
C GLN A 20 3.76 -4.03 15.40
N LYS A 21 3.63 -3.90 14.09
CA LYS A 21 3.46 -2.60 13.43
C LYS A 21 1.99 -2.21 13.45
N ASP A 22 1.75 -0.91 13.53
CA ASP A 22 0.44 -0.34 13.26
C ASP A 22 0.12 -0.49 11.75
N ILE A 23 -0.97 -1.20 11.43
CA ILE A 23 -1.34 -1.57 10.06
C ILE A 23 -2.69 -0.97 9.74
N GLY A 24 -2.68 0.01 8.84
CA GLY A 24 -3.89 0.58 8.25
C GLY A 24 -3.99 0.32 6.75
N ILE A 25 -5.04 0.86 6.14
CA ILE A 25 -5.29 0.75 4.69
C ILE A 25 -4.12 1.33 3.87
N HIS A 26 -3.53 2.43 4.33
CA HIS A 26 -2.36 3.02 3.67
C HIS A 26 -1.13 2.11 3.73
N THR A 27 -0.89 1.45 4.87
CA THR A 27 0.19 0.46 5.00
C THR A 27 0.05 -0.66 3.97
N LEU A 28 -1.17 -1.19 3.78
CA LEU A 28 -1.44 -2.21 2.77
C LEU A 28 -1.21 -1.69 1.34
N ARG A 29 -1.63 -0.46 1.04
CA ARG A 29 -1.37 0.19 -0.26
C ARG A 29 0.13 0.32 -0.53
N HIS A 30 0.91 0.74 0.47
CA HIS A 30 2.36 0.82 0.34
C HIS A 30 2.98 -0.56 0.14
N SER A 31 2.54 -1.57 0.89
CA SER A 31 3.05 -2.93 0.76
C SER A 31 2.83 -3.50 -0.65
N ILE A 32 1.64 -3.33 -1.24
CA ILE A 32 1.38 -3.82 -2.60
C ILE A 32 2.18 -3.04 -3.64
N ALA A 33 2.31 -1.72 -3.50
CA ALA A 33 3.12 -0.90 -4.41
C ALA A 33 4.59 -1.32 -4.41
N THR A 34 5.19 -1.49 -3.23
CA THR A 34 6.56 -1.98 -3.07
C THR A 34 6.73 -3.37 -3.68
N HIS A 35 5.79 -4.29 -3.43
CA HIS A 35 5.86 -5.65 -3.95
C HIS A 35 5.83 -5.69 -5.49
N LEU A 36 4.99 -4.87 -6.11
CA LEU A 36 4.88 -4.79 -7.58
C LEU A 36 6.13 -4.18 -8.22
N LEU A 37 6.69 -3.12 -7.64
CA LEU A 37 7.96 -2.54 -8.11
C LEU A 37 9.11 -3.54 -8.01
N GLN A 38 9.22 -4.25 -6.88
CA GLN A 38 10.24 -5.30 -6.70
C GLN A 38 10.06 -6.48 -7.66
N SER A 39 8.84 -6.70 -8.16
CA SER A 39 8.54 -7.72 -9.17
C SER A 39 8.85 -7.26 -10.60
N GLY A 40 9.40 -6.05 -10.77
CA GLY A 40 9.83 -5.51 -12.05
C GLY A 40 8.81 -4.62 -12.77
N MET A 41 7.68 -4.28 -12.13
CA MET A 41 6.76 -3.29 -12.70
C MET A 41 7.36 -1.89 -12.66
N THR A 42 7.05 -1.07 -13.67
CA THR A 42 7.45 0.33 -13.70
C THR A 42 6.56 1.18 -12.78
N LEU A 43 7.00 2.40 -12.48
CA LEU A 43 6.24 3.34 -11.65
C LEU A 43 4.88 3.69 -12.28
N GLU A 44 4.83 3.79 -13.60
CA GLU A 44 3.62 4.04 -14.38
C GLU A 44 2.63 2.89 -14.29
N GLU A 45 3.11 1.64 -14.41
CA GLU A 45 2.28 0.43 -14.29
C GLU A 45 1.68 0.31 -12.88
N VAL A 46 2.49 0.60 -11.85
CA VAL A 46 2.02 0.62 -10.46
C VAL A 46 1.03 1.77 -10.22
N SER A 47 1.28 2.95 -10.78
CA SER A 47 0.36 4.09 -10.69
C SER A 47 -1.00 3.76 -11.31
N GLN A 48 -1.00 3.10 -12.47
CA GLN A 48 -2.20 2.64 -13.16
C GLN A 48 -2.93 1.56 -12.34
N PHE A 49 -2.21 0.59 -11.79
CA PHE A 49 -2.78 -0.46 -10.93
C PHE A 49 -3.46 0.12 -9.68
N LEU A 50 -2.85 1.13 -9.05
CA LEU A 50 -3.41 1.79 -7.86
C LEU A 50 -4.52 2.80 -8.19
N GLY A 51 -4.76 3.09 -9.47
CA GLY A 51 -5.77 4.05 -9.92
C GLY A 51 -5.45 5.50 -9.52
N HIS A 52 -4.17 5.86 -9.40
CA HIS A 52 -3.78 7.22 -9.07
C HIS A 52 -3.96 8.14 -10.29
N SER A 53 -4.77 9.20 -10.12
CA SER A 53 -5.01 10.21 -11.14
C SER A 53 -3.79 11.09 -11.44
N SER A 54 -2.79 11.10 -10.54
CA SER A 54 -1.51 11.78 -10.72
C SER A 54 -0.35 10.91 -10.22
N LEU A 55 0.79 10.98 -10.90
CA LEU A 55 2.00 10.26 -10.52
C LEU A 55 2.62 10.76 -9.20
N GLU A 56 2.25 11.95 -8.73
CA GLU A 56 2.75 12.55 -7.47
C GLU A 56 2.55 11.62 -6.26
N SER A 57 1.41 10.93 -6.19
CA SER A 57 1.13 9.96 -5.12
C SER A 57 1.95 8.67 -5.24
N THR A 58 2.46 8.37 -6.43
CA THR A 58 3.28 7.18 -6.72
C THR A 58 4.78 7.51 -6.61
N GLN A 59 5.18 8.77 -6.80
CA GLN A 59 6.57 9.23 -6.71
C GLN A 59 7.23 8.96 -5.36
N ILE A 60 6.44 8.80 -4.29
CA ILE A 60 6.95 8.37 -2.98
C ILE A 60 7.71 7.03 -3.05
N TYR A 61 7.44 6.18 -4.05
CA TYR A 61 8.09 4.88 -4.22
C TYR A 61 9.30 4.90 -5.16
N THR A 62 9.66 6.06 -5.73
CA THR A 62 10.80 6.16 -6.67
C THR A 62 12.10 5.64 -6.07
N HIS A 63 12.29 5.83 -4.76
CA HIS A 63 13.46 5.31 -4.04
C HIS A 63 13.56 3.77 -4.02
N LEU A 64 12.47 3.06 -4.31
CA LEU A 64 12.41 1.59 -4.35
C LEU A 64 12.63 1.02 -5.76
N ALA A 65 12.41 1.81 -6.80
CA ALA A 65 12.59 1.39 -8.19
C ALA A 65 14.08 1.31 -8.60
N ASN A 66 14.97 1.96 -7.85
CA ASN A 66 16.41 2.00 -8.11
C ASN A 66 17.22 1.04 -7.23
N ALA A 67 16.57 0.04 -6.62
CA ALA A 67 17.20 -0.93 -5.72
C ALA A 67 17.62 -2.22 -6.43
#